data_AF-A0A8T6GEC7-F1
#
_entry.id   AF-A0A8T6GEC7-F1
#
_cell.length_a   1.000
_cell.length_b   1.000
_cell.length_c   1.000
_cell.angle_alpha   90.00
_cell.angle_beta   90.00
_cell.angle_gamma   90.00
#
_symmetry.space_group_name_H-M   'P 1'
#
loop_
_entity.id
_entity.type
_entity.pdbx_description
1 polymer ?
#
loop_
_entity_poly.entity_id
_entity_poly.type
_entity_poly.pdbx_seq_one_letter_code
_entity_poly.pdbx_strand_id
1 'polypeptide(L)'
;MEIDIDSIAAGLDLDLRNVNVRRLSVEGAVVDLKIQLPISAGETQVDVAAGVANVELVVPGGVSANIEIDSPLGSTQVDPNRFVETQEGFRSIRYSETGHRVDIDVEALSANVTVN
;
A
#
# COMPACT_ATOMS: atom_id res chain seq x y z
N MET A 1 -5.80 1.46 -15.42
CA MET A 1 -4.48 2.03 -15.74
C MET A 1 -3.45 1.33 -14.89
N GLU A 2 -2.23 1.18 -15.37
CA GLU A 2 -1.12 0.57 -14.64
C GLU A 2 0.04 1.57 -14.58
N ILE A 3 0.76 1.58 -13.46
CA ILE A 3 1.93 2.41 -13.22
C ILE A 3 3.02 1.46 -12.71
N ASP A 4 4.09 1.32 -13.47
CA ASP A 4 5.23 0.44 -13.12
C ASP A 4 6.51 1.27 -13.06
N ILE A 5 7.25 1.12 -11.97
CA ILE A 5 8.46 1.89 -11.69
C ILE A 5 9.55 0.92 -11.27
N ASP A 6 10.54 0.75 -12.13
CA ASP A 6 11.76 -0.02 -11.88
C ASP A 6 12.95 0.95 -11.83
N SER A 7 13.58 1.04 -10.67
CA SER A 7 14.77 1.86 -10.46
C SER A 7 15.62 1.29 -9.34
N ILE A 8 16.95 1.51 -9.38
CA ILE A 8 17.82 1.17 -8.25
C ILE A 8 17.39 1.91 -6.98
N ALA A 9 16.98 3.17 -7.12
CA ALA A 9 16.45 3.97 -6.03
C ALA A 9 15.27 4.83 -6.51
N ALA A 10 14.22 4.89 -5.70
CA ALA A 10 13.03 5.68 -6.00
C ALA A 10 12.58 6.48 -4.78
N GLY A 11 12.20 7.74 -5.02
CA GLY A 11 11.54 8.61 -4.06
C GLY A 11 10.28 9.18 -4.71
N LEU A 12 9.09 8.79 -4.24
CA LEU A 12 7.83 9.12 -4.91
C LEU A 12 6.81 9.70 -3.93
N ASP A 13 6.21 10.83 -4.31
CA ASP A 13 5.04 11.41 -3.66
C ASP A 13 3.91 11.45 -4.69
N LEU A 14 2.92 10.57 -4.53
CA LEU A 14 1.87 10.33 -5.51
C LEU A 14 0.49 10.62 -4.92
N ASP A 15 -0.25 11.53 -5.55
CA ASP A 15 -1.67 11.74 -5.29
C ASP A 15 -2.53 11.03 -6.33
N LEU A 16 -3.05 9.84 -5.98
CA LEU A 16 -3.83 8.99 -6.87
C LEU A 16 -5.33 9.06 -6.58
N ARG A 17 -5.78 9.96 -5.69
CA ARG A 17 -7.19 10.03 -5.24
C ARG A 17 -8.20 10.07 -6.37
N ASN A 18 -7.87 10.80 -7.44
CA ASN A 18 -8.71 10.98 -8.63
C ASN A 18 -8.20 10.21 -9.86
N VAL A 19 -7.31 9.23 -9.66
CA VAL A 19 -6.71 8.43 -10.73
C VAL A 19 -7.30 7.03 -10.69
N ASN A 20 -7.81 6.54 -11.83
CA ASN A 20 -8.33 5.18 -11.97
C ASN A 20 -7.19 4.18 -12.26
N VAL A 21 -6.29 4.05 -11.28
CA VAL A 21 -5.17 3.10 -11.30
C VAL A 21 -5.63 1.76 -10.74
N ARG A 22 -5.32 0.69 -11.48
CA ARG A 22 -5.63 -0.70 -11.14
C ARG A 22 -4.42 -1.43 -10.60
N ARG A 23 -3.22 -1.03 -11.01
CA ARG A 23 -1.96 -1.56 -10.51
C ARG A 23 -0.96 -0.44 -10.35
N LEU A 24 -0.29 -0.42 -9.20
CA LEU A 24 0.90 0.37 -8.93
C LEU A 24 2.00 -0.60 -8.49
N SER A 25 3.03 -0.78 -9.30
CA SER A 25 4.21 -1.56 -8.94
C SER A 25 5.42 -0.65 -8.78
N VAL A 26 6.15 -0.80 -7.67
CA VAL A 26 7.41 -0.10 -7.41
C VAL A 26 8.47 -1.10 -6.98
N GLU A 27 9.54 -1.19 -7.76
CA GLU A 27 10.67 -2.08 -7.52
C GLU A 27 11.98 -1.28 -7.40
N GLY A 28 12.79 -1.61 -6.40
CA GLY A 28 14.13 -1.03 -6.28
C GLY A 28 14.96 -1.48 -5.08
N ALA A 29 16.24 -1.11 -5.03
CA ALA A 29 17.07 -1.45 -3.88
C ALA A 29 16.73 -0.58 -2.65
N VAL A 30 16.44 0.71 -2.87
CA VAL A 30 16.08 1.68 -1.84
C VAL A 30 14.87 2.50 -2.29
N VAL A 31 13.80 2.44 -1.52
CA VAL A 31 12.51 3.02 -1.90
C VAL A 31 11.95 3.88 -0.76
N ASP A 32 11.55 5.12 -1.08
CA ASP A 32 10.79 6.01 -0.18
C ASP A 32 9.49 6.45 -0.87
N LEU A 33 8.34 6.07 -0.31
CA LEU A 33 7.02 6.25 -0.91
C LEU A 33 6.07 6.97 0.03
N LYS A 34 5.37 7.96 -0.53
CA LYS A 34 4.17 8.56 0.06
C LYS A 34 3.05 8.55 -0.96
N ILE A 35 1.97 7.83 -0.69
CA ILE A 35 0.89 7.62 -1.67
C ILE A 35 -0.47 7.90 -1.05
N GLN A 36 -1.24 8.79 -1.69
CA GLN A 36 -2.68 8.91 -1.46
C GLN A 36 -3.41 7.98 -2.43
N LEU A 37 -4.03 6.91 -1.92
CA LEU A 37 -4.64 5.90 -2.78
C LEU A 37 -5.95 6.40 -3.43
N PRO A 38 -6.42 5.74 -4.50
CA PRO A 38 -7.63 6.14 -5.21
C PRO A 38 -8.89 6.09 -4.35
N ILE A 39 -9.77 7.08 -4.51
CA ILE A 39 -11.08 7.12 -3.82
C ILE A 39 -12.09 6.20 -4.53
N SER A 40 -11.97 6.03 -5.85
CA SER A 40 -12.97 5.33 -6.67
C SER A 40 -12.37 4.66 -7.92
N ALA A 41 -11.45 3.71 -7.73
CA ALA A 41 -10.85 2.94 -8.83
C ALA A 41 -11.50 1.55 -9.05
N GLY A 42 -12.46 1.17 -8.20
CA GLY A 42 -12.94 -0.22 -8.17
C GLY A 42 -11.96 -1.07 -7.38
N GLU A 43 -10.94 -1.62 -8.05
CA GLU A 43 -9.91 -2.44 -7.41
C GLU A 43 -8.54 -1.91 -7.81
N THR A 44 -7.66 -1.75 -6.83
CA THR A 44 -6.28 -1.33 -7.02
C THR A 44 -5.35 -2.31 -6.32
N GLN A 45 -4.41 -2.89 -7.05
CA GLN A 45 -3.29 -3.63 -6.50
C GLN A 45 -2.10 -2.66 -6.32
N VAL A 46 -1.43 -2.72 -5.18
CA VAL A 46 -0.21 -1.98 -4.89
C VAL A 46 0.85 -3.00 -4.49
N ASP A 47 1.90 -3.09 -5.29
CA ASP A 47 3.01 -4.01 -5.08
C ASP A 47 4.29 -3.18 -4.86
N VAL A 48 4.96 -3.36 -3.72
CA VAL A 48 6.23 -2.68 -3.41
C VAL A 48 7.27 -3.74 -3.06
N ALA A 49 8.30 -3.87 -3.91
CA ALA A 49 9.41 -4.78 -3.67
C ALA A 49 10.72 -4.00 -3.50
N ALA A 50 11.35 -4.11 -2.33
CA ALA A 50 12.61 -3.40 -2.10
C ALA A 50 13.60 -4.08 -1.15
N GLY A 51 14.87 -3.68 -1.23
CA GLY A 51 15.85 -4.04 -0.19
C GLY A 51 15.55 -3.29 1.11
N VAL A 52 15.47 -1.96 1.02
CA VAL A 52 15.15 -1.05 2.13
C VAL A 52 14.01 -0.13 1.70
N ALA A 53 12.95 -0.09 2.51
CA ALA A 53 11.74 0.67 2.20
C ALA A 53 11.31 1.59 3.35
N ASN A 54 10.81 2.77 2.98
CA ASN A 54 9.97 3.62 3.82
C ASN A 54 8.68 3.88 3.06
N VAL A 55 7.53 3.45 3.60
CA VAL A 55 6.26 3.44 2.87
C VAL A 55 5.15 4.06 3.73
N GLU A 56 4.59 5.17 3.25
CA GLU A 56 3.41 5.83 3.84
C GLU A 56 2.24 5.75 2.85
N LEU A 57 1.21 4.99 3.21
CA LEU A 57 -0.01 4.83 2.42
C LEU A 57 -1.18 5.46 3.16
N VAL A 58 -1.96 6.26 2.43
CA VAL A 58 -3.24 6.79 2.93
C VAL A 58 -4.35 6.17 2.11
N VAL A 59 -5.13 5.29 2.75
CA VAL A 59 -6.32 4.66 2.18
C VAL A 59 -7.50 5.61 2.41
N PRO A 60 -8.14 6.16 1.37
CA PRO A 60 -9.25 7.09 1.59
C PRO A 60 -10.42 6.47 2.37
N GLY A 61 -11.18 7.32 3.06
CA GLY A 61 -12.43 6.89 3.72
C GLY A 61 -13.42 6.31 2.70
N GLY A 62 -14.06 5.20 3.04
CA GLY A 62 -14.98 4.48 2.14
C GLY A 62 -14.31 3.48 1.21
N VAL A 63 -12.97 3.40 1.22
CA VAL A 63 -12.18 2.37 0.52
C VAL A 63 -11.73 1.33 1.53
N SER A 64 -11.93 0.05 1.19
CA SER A 64 -11.43 -1.06 2.01
C SER A 64 -10.01 -1.43 1.61
N ALA A 65 -9.20 -1.92 2.54
CA ALA A 65 -7.86 -2.43 2.22
C ALA A 65 -7.60 -3.83 2.79
N ASN A 66 -6.81 -4.60 2.04
CA ASN A 66 -6.06 -5.77 2.50
C ASN A 66 -4.59 -5.39 2.46
N ILE A 67 -3.86 -5.62 3.55
CA ILE A 67 -2.50 -5.13 3.74
C ILE A 67 -1.64 -6.30 4.20
N GLU A 68 -0.71 -6.70 3.36
CA GLU A 68 0.27 -7.76 3.61
C GLU A 68 1.66 -7.12 3.58
N ILE A 69 2.44 -7.37 4.63
CA ILE A 69 3.77 -6.78 4.80
C ILE A 69 4.72 -7.89 5.18
N ASP A 70 5.56 -8.31 4.24
CA ASP A 70 6.67 -9.22 4.50
C ASP A 70 7.94 -8.38 4.65
N SER A 71 8.26 -8.06 5.92
CA SER A 71 9.53 -7.45 6.25
C SER A 71 10.10 -7.96 7.57
N PRO A 72 11.21 -8.73 7.53
CA PRO A 72 11.83 -9.27 8.74
C PRO A 72 12.38 -8.21 9.69
N LEU A 73 12.70 -7.01 9.18
CA LEU A 73 13.26 -5.90 9.94
C LEU A 73 12.45 -4.63 9.74
N GLY A 74 12.24 -3.88 10.81
CA GLY A 74 11.60 -2.56 10.77
C GLY A 74 10.33 -2.50 11.59
N SER A 75 9.35 -1.71 11.16
CA SER A 75 8.14 -1.45 11.92
C SER A 75 6.93 -1.24 11.03
N THR A 76 5.78 -1.70 11.52
CA THR A 76 4.49 -1.55 10.86
C THR A 76 3.54 -0.81 11.80
N GLN A 77 2.97 0.29 11.32
CA GLN A 77 1.97 1.08 12.02
C GLN A 77 0.73 1.19 11.14
N VAL A 78 -0.39 0.66 11.62
CA VAL A 78 -1.65 0.65 10.88
C VAL A 78 -2.74 1.21 11.79
N ASP A 79 -3.63 2.08 11.27
CA ASP A 79 -4.73 2.65 12.06
C ASP A 79 -5.65 1.53 12.62
N PRO A 80 -5.62 1.28 13.95
CA PRO A 80 -6.35 0.17 14.55
C PRO A 80 -7.87 0.38 14.57
N ASN A 81 -8.35 1.59 14.30
CA ASN A 81 -9.79 1.86 14.20
C ASN A 81 -10.35 1.46 12.84
N ARG A 82 -9.48 1.32 11.83
CA ARG A 82 -9.88 1.06 10.44
C ARG A 82 -9.52 -0.34 9.98
N PHE A 83 -8.37 -0.84 10.41
CA PHE A 83 -7.85 -2.13 10.00
C PHE A 83 -7.64 -3.02 11.21
N VAL A 84 -8.13 -4.26 11.12
CA VAL A 84 -7.94 -5.30 12.12
C VAL A 84 -6.84 -6.23 11.68
N GLU A 85 -6.03 -6.67 12.64
CA GLU A 85 -5.02 -7.71 12.41
C GLU A 85 -5.71 -9.05 12.11
N THR A 86 -5.12 -9.80 11.18
CA THR A 86 -5.57 -11.10 10.69
C THR A 86 -4.37 -12.07 10.65
N GLN A 87 -4.58 -13.32 10.26
CA GLN A 87 -3.46 -14.27 10.12
C GLN A 87 -2.49 -13.89 8.97
N GLU A 88 -2.96 -13.14 7.98
CA GLU A 88 -2.24 -12.84 6.74
C GLU A 88 -1.69 -11.39 6.73
N GLY A 89 -2.09 -10.56 7.69
CA GLY A 89 -1.72 -9.14 7.74
C GLY A 89 -2.82 -8.29 8.37
N PHE A 90 -3.17 -7.15 7.77
CA PHE A 90 -4.22 -6.25 8.25
C PHE A 90 -5.32 -6.08 7.22
N ARG A 91 -6.57 -5.93 7.67
CA ARG A 91 -7.71 -5.79 6.77
C ARG A 91 -8.78 -4.87 7.31
N SER A 92 -9.46 -4.15 6.43
CA SER A 92 -10.66 -3.38 6.82
C SER A 92 -11.78 -4.29 7.33
N ILE A 93 -12.46 -3.87 8.40
CA ILE A 93 -13.57 -4.62 9.04
C ILE A 93 -14.70 -4.96 8.04
N ARG A 94 -14.95 -4.09 7.07
CA ARG A 94 -16.02 -4.21 6.07
C ARG A 94 -15.51 -4.41 4.64
N TYR A 95 -14.44 -5.19 4.49
CA TYR A 95 -13.77 -5.36 3.19
C TYR A 95 -14.70 -5.84 2.06
N SER A 96 -15.69 -6.67 2.35
CA SER A 96 -16.63 -7.22 1.35
C SER A 96 -17.83 -6.32 1.03
N GLU A 97 -17.99 -5.19 1.71
CA GLU A 97 -19.20 -4.35 1.60
C GLU A 97 -19.01 -3.11 0.70
N THR A 98 -17.78 -2.85 0.24
CA THR A 98 -17.44 -1.65 -0.55
C THR A 98 -17.09 -2.01 -2.00
N GLY A 99 -17.62 -1.25 -2.96
CA GLY A 99 -17.25 -1.38 -4.37
C GLY A 99 -15.85 -0.84 -4.72
N HIS A 100 -15.11 -0.34 -3.72
CA HIS A 100 -13.76 0.20 -3.85
C HIS A 100 -12.82 -0.47 -2.85
N ARG A 101 -11.78 -1.13 -3.35
CA ARG A 101 -10.81 -1.87 -2.55
C ARG A 101 -9.38 -1.64 -3.04
N VAL A 102 -8.43 -1.73 -2.10
CA VAL A 102 -7.01 -1.75 -2.40
C VAL A 102 -6.39 -2.98 -1.75
N ASP A 103 -5.61 -3.72 -2.52
CA ASP A 103 -4.78 -4.81 -2.03
C ASP A 103 -3.34 -4.31 -2.05
N ILE A 104 -2.67 -4.37 -0.91
CA ILE A 104 -1.36 -3.77 -0.66
C ILE A 104 -0.42 -4.90 -0.24
N ASP A 105 0.63 -5.10 -1.02
CA ASP A 105 1.72 -6.03 -0.74
C ASP A 105 3.04 -5.26 -0.67
N VAL A 106 3.71 -5.37 0.47
CA VAL A 106 5.04 -4.80 0.67
C VAL A 106 6.01 -5.90 1.04
N GLU A 107 6.96 -6.18 0.16
CA GLU A 107 8.04 -7.14 0.37
C GLU A 107 9.37 -6.40 0.47
N ALA A 108 10.03 -6.49 1.63
CA ALA A 108 11.36 -5.92 1.76
C ALA A 108 12.19 -6.52 2.90
N LEU A 109 13.53 -6.54 2.75
CA LEU A 109 14.41 -6.98 3.84
C LEU A 109 14.28 -6.10 5.09
N SER A 110 14.12 -4.79 4.89
CA SER A 110 13.84 -3.83 5.97
C SER A 110 12.84 -2.78 5.52
N ALA A 111 11.68 -2.68 6.19
CA ALA A 111 10.65 -1.71 5.87
C ALA A 111 10.10 -1.00 7.11
N ASN A 112 9.93 0.32 7.02
CA ASN A 112 8.99 1.03 7.86
C ASN A 112 7.73 1.30 7.05
N VAL A 113 6.59 0.79 7.52
CA VAL A 113 5.31 0.92 6.82
C VAL A 113 4.30 1.61 7.73
N THR A 114 3.69 2.68 7.22
CA THR A 114 2.56 3.36 7.87
C THR A 114 1.36 3.34 6.96
N VAL A 115 0.23 2.83 7.45
CA VAL A 115 -1.05 2.83 6.72
C VAL A 115 -2.13 3.54 7.53
N ASN A 116 -2.69 4.59 6.93
CA ASN A 116 -3.73 5.43 7.54
C ASN A 116 -5.08 5.31 6.84
#